data_AF-A0A382UDG0-F1
#
_entry.id   AF-A0A382UDG0-F1
#
_cell.length_a   1.000
_cell.length_b   1.000
_cell.length_c   1.000
_cell.angle_alpha   90.00
_cell.angle_beta   90.00
_cell.angle_gamma   90.00
#
_symmetry.space_group_name_H-M   'P 1'
#
loop_
_entity.id
_entity.type
_entity.pdbx_description
1 polymer ?
#
loop_
_entity_poly.entity_id
_entity_poly.type
_entity_poly.pdbx_seq_one_letter_code
_entity_poly.pdbx_strand_id
1 'polypeptide(L)'
;MLWLKEIAEESGTTKYGCVALYELDTIYFGIWIVLCVFNFTPSPVMLPREGRLAELFPDGKARDLAGGSEITVPEKGIILCPYQALWLLSR
;
A
#
# COMPACT_ATOMS: atom_id res chain seq x y z
N MET A 1 13.04 5.94 -15.97
CA MET A 1 13.00 4.51 -16.31
C MET A 1 12.36 3.80 -15.13
N LEU A 2 11.05 3.54 -15.20
CA LEU A 2 10.27 2.92 -14.12
C LEU A 2 10.54 1.41 -14.16
N TRP A 3 11.25 0.89 -13.17
CA TRP A 3 11.38 -0.54 -12.96
C TRP A 3 10.16 -1.01 -12.18
N LEU A 4 9.18 -1.59 -12.88
CA LEU A 4 8.16 -2.42 -12.24
C LEU A 4 8.88 -3.65 -11.66
N LYS A 5 9.16 -3.65 -10.37
CA LYS A 5 9.49 -4.88 -9.64
C LYS A 5 8.21 -5.32 -8.94
N GLU A 6 7.61 -6.35 -9.50
CA GLU A 6 6.38 -7.00 -9.07
C GLU A 6 6.57 -7.56 -7.64
N ILE A 7 6.14 -6.81 -6.62
CA ILE A 7 6.02 -7.31 -5.23
C ILE A 7 4.64 -7.96 -5.03
N ALA A 8 4.17 -8.68 -6.05
CA ALA A 8 2.94 -9.46 -5.97
C ALA A 8 3.20 -10.92 -5.56
N GLU A 9 4.47 -11.38 -5.61
CA GLU A 9 4.80 -12.80 -5.43
C GLU A 9 5.21 -13.22 -4.01
N GLU A 10 5.70 -12.33 -3.14
CA GLU A 10 6.30 -12.77 -1.86
C GLU A 10 5.32 -12.85 -0.67
N SER A 11 4.18 -12.14 -0.71
CA SER A 11 3.15 -12.29 0.32
C SER A 11 2.06 -13.22 -0.22
N GLY A 12 2.23 -14.53 -0.01
CA GLY A 12 1.21 -15.52 -0.34
C GLY A 12 -0.18 -15.10 0.14
N THR A 13 -1.21 -15.49 -0.62
CA THR A 13 -2.67 -15.23 -0.46
C THR A 13 -3.13 -13.82 -0.90
N THR A 14 -4.07 -13.60 -1.84
CA THR A 14 -5.07 -14.49 -2.45
C THR A 14 -5.65 -13.82 -3.71
N LYS A 15 -5.43 -14.42 -4.89
CA LYS A 15 -6.19 -14.39 -6.16
C LYS A 15 -6.84 -13.11 -6.75
N TYR A 16 -7.11 -12.02 -6.03
CA TYR A 16 -7.84 -10.84 -6.57
C TYR A 16 -7.59 -9.49 -5.84
N GLY A 17 -6.54 -9.36 -5.02
CA GLY A 17 -6.01 -8.07 -4.59
C GLY A 17 -4.67 -7.82 -5.26
N CYS A 18 -4.44 -6.64 -5.83
CA CYS A 18 -3.12 -6.28 -6.35
C CYS A 18 -2.49 -5.19 -5.48
N VAL A 19 -1.19 -5.35 -5.24
CA VAL A 19 -0.37 -4.41 -4.50
C VAL A 19 0.78 -4.01 -5.41
N ALA A 20 0.89 -2.72 -5.70
CA ALA A 20 1.99 -2.16 -6.46
C ALA A 20 2.72 -1.14 -5.57
N LEU A 21 4.03 -1.30 -5.46
CA LEU A 21 4.89 -0.41 -4.70
C LEU A 21 5.75 0.40 -5.67
N TYR A 22 5.73 1.71 -5.49
CA TYR A 22 6.48 2.67 -6.29
C TYR A 22 7.41 3.45 -5.37
N GLU A 23 8.70 3.46 -5.68
CA GLU A 23 9.69 4.32 -5.03
C GLU A 23 9.85 5.59 -5.88
N LEU A 24 9.54 6.74 -5.30
CA LEU A 24 9.75 8.05 -5.90
C LEU A 24 10.95 8.71 -5.25
N ASP A 25 12.06 8.74 -5.96
CA ASP A 25 13.23 9.51 -5.55
C ASP A 25 13.10 10.95 -6.05
N THR A 26 13.10 11.91 -5.12
CA THR A 26 13.09 13.34 -5.44
C THR A 26 14.37 13.99 -4.95
N ILE A 27 15.13 14.56 -5.90
CA ILE A 27 16.46 15.16 -5.69
C ILE A 27 16.49 16.21 -4.56
N TYR A 28 15.36 16.83 -4.24
CA TYR A 28 15.25 17.89 -3.22
C TYR A 28 14.59 17.46 -1.89
N PHE A 29 13.79 16.41 -1.87
CA PHE A 29 12.96 16.05 -0.70
C PHE A 29 13.20 14.62 -0.19
N GLY A 30 14.15 13.89 -0.77
CA GLY A 30 14.46 12.51 -0.41
C GLY A 30 13.58 11.50 -1.16
N ILE A 31 13.67 10.24 -0.71
CA ILE A 31 12.91 9.11 -1.26
C ILE A 31 11.55 9.06 -0.57
N TRP A 32 10.49 8.96 -1.36
CA TRP A 32 9.13 8.71 -0.91
C TRP A 32 8.68 7.37 -1.46
N ILE A 33 7.95 6.59 -0.65
CA ILE A 33 7.40 5.32 -1.11
C ILE A 33 5.90 5.47 -1.23
N VAL A 34 5.37 5.21 -2.42
CA VAL A 34 3.93 5.18 -2.70
C VAL A 34 3.51 3.73 -2.88
N LEU A 35 2.65 3.27 -1.98
CA LEU A 35 2.02 1.97 -2.04
C LEU A 35 0.61 2.10 -2.60
N CYS A 36 0.39 1.60 -3.81
CA CYS A 36 -0.93 1.54 -4.42
C CYS A 36 -1.54 0.15 -4.19
N VAL A 37 -2.68 0.10 -3.52
CA VAL A 37 -3.39 -1.15 -3.22
C VAL A 37 -4.78 -1.10 -3.83
N PHE A 38 -5.18 -2.21 -4.46
CA PHE A 38 -6.46 -2.32 -5.15
C PHE A 38 -7.14 -3.63 -4.77
N ASN A 39 -8.42 -3.54 -4.43
CA ASN A 39 -9.29 -4.70 -4.29
C ASN A 39 -10.16 -4.83 -5.55
N PHE A 40 -9.95 -5.85 -6.37
CA PHE A 40 -10.76 -6.09 -7.58
C PHE A 40 -11.95 -7.04 -7.35
N THR A 41 -12.28 -7.33 -6.09
CA THR A 41 -13.38 -8.23 -5.73
C THR A 41 -14.62 -7.46 -5.26
N PRO A 42 -15.81 -8.10 -5.35
CA PRO A 42 -17.02 -7.59 -4.72
C PRO A 42 -17.06 -7.81 -3.19
N SER A 43 -15.98 -8.29 -2.57
CA SER A 43 -15.89 -8.62 -1.14
C SER A 43 -14.76 -7.84 -0.45
N PRO A 44 -14.85 -7.54 0.85
CA PRO A 44 -13.72 -6.95 1.57
C PRO A 44 -12.49 -7.88 1.53
N VAL A 45 -11.30 -7.29 1.36
CA VAL A 45 -10.02 -8.01 1.39
C VAL A 45 -9.16 -7.44 2.51
N MET A 46 -8.58 -8.30 3.33
CA MET A 46 -7.64 -7.91 4.37
C MET A 46 -6.22 -7.91 3.80
N LEU A 47 -5.55 -6.76 3.90
CA LEU A 47 -4.13 -6.62 3.67
C LEU A 47 -3.40 -6.59 5.02
N PRO A 48 -2.81 -7.72 5.48
CA PRO A 48 -2.20 -7.80 6.80
C PRO A 48 -0.99 -6.87 6.93
N ARG A 49 -0.78 -6.30 8.13
CA ARG A 49 0.39 -5.45 8.44
C ARG A 49 1.58 -6.32 8.81
N GLU A 50 2.07 -7.07 7.84
CA GLU A 50 3.23 -7.95 7.96
C GLU A 50 4.28 -7.59 6.90
N GLY A 51 5.54 -7.98 7.13
CA GLY A 51 6.65 -7.73 6.21
C GLY A 51 6.77 -6.26 5.82
N ARG A 52 6.82 -5.99 4.50
CA ARG A 52 7.00 -4.64 3.94
C ARG A 52 5.95 -3.63 4.40
N LEU A 53 4.71 -4.03 4.69
CA LEU A 53 3.68 -3.07 5.13
C LEU A 53 3.98 -2.53 6.54
N ALA A 54 4.55 -3.36 7.41
CA ALA A 54 4.98 -2.95 8.74
C ALA A 54 6.21 -2.02 8.68
N GLU A 55 7.14 -2.31 7.76
CA GLU A 55 8.34 -1.48 7.52
C GLU A 55 8.00 -0.11 6.95
N LEU A 56 7.03 -0.03 6.02
CA LEU A 56 6.61 1.21 5.38
C LEU A 56 5.82 2.12 6.31
N PHE A 57 5.05 1.56 7.25
CA PHE A 57 4.18 2.35 8.11
C PHE A 57 4.42 1.97 9.58
N PRO A 58 5.61 2.25 10.14
CA PRO A 58 5.97 1.85 11.50
C PRO A 58 5.10 2.55 12.55
N ASP A 59 4.72 3.80 12.31
CA ASP A 59 3.87 4.58 13.21
C ASP A 59 2.37 4.30 13.05
N GLY A 60 1.98 3.36 12.19
CA GLY A 60 0.59 2.99 11.96
C GLY A 60 -0.23 4.10 11.29
N LYS A 61 0.43 5.00 10.56
CA LYS A 61 -0.20 6.10 9.83
C LYS A 61 0.29 6.12 8.39
N ALA A 62 -0.62 6.38 7.46
CA ALA A 62 -0.31 6.59 6.06
C ALA A 62 -1.10 7.77 5.53
N ARG A 63 -0.55 8.52 4.58
CA ARG A 63 -1.33 9.54 3.86
C ARG A 63 -1.90 8.91 2.60
N ASP A 64 -3.22 8.97 2.43
CA ASP A 64 -3.85 8.61 1.17
C ASP A 64 -3.76 9.79 0.19
N LEU A 65 -3.07 9.57 -0.94
CA LEU A 65 -2.90 10.55 -2.00
C LEU A 65 -4.16 10.70 -2.87
N ALA A 66 -5.02 9.68 -2.92
CA ALA A 66 -6.25 9.74 -3.70
C ALA A 66 -7.33 10.57 -3.00
N GLY A 67 -7.53 10.34 -1.69
CA GLY A 67 -8.48 11.08 -0.86
C GLY A 67 -7.91 12.33 -0.18
N GLY A 68 -6.59 12.48 -0.13
CA GLY A 68 -5.91 13.60 0.54
C GLY A 68 -5.93 13.55 2.08
N SER A 69 -6.42 12.46 2.67
CA SER A 69 -6.57 12.29 4.12
C SER A 69 -5.46 11.43 4.74
N GLU A 70 -5.21 11.60 6.03
CA GLU A 70 -4.41 10.65 6.81
C GLU A 70 -5.30 9.47 7.20
N ILE A 71 -4.81 8.26 6.95
CA ILE A 71 -5.46 7.02 7.36
C ILE A 71 -4.65 6.35 8.46
N THR A 72 -5.36 5.70 9.38
CA THR A 72 -4.73 4.78 10.33
C THR A 72 -4.49 3.45 9.65
N VAL A 73 -3.30 2.88 9.87
CA VAL A 73 -2.90 1.53 9.49
C VAL A 73 -2.91 0.67 10.76
N PRO A 74 -4.01 -0.04 11.05
CA PRO A 74 -4.12 -0.86 12.26
C PRO A 74 -3.02 -1.92 12.33
N GLU A 75 -2.68 -2.37 13.54
CA GLU A 75 -1.73 -3.48 13.73
C GLU A 75 -2.15 -4.77 12.99
N LYS A 76 -3.46 -4.98 12.81
CA LYS A 76 -3.99 -6.13 12.06
C LYS A 76 -3.91 -5.97 10.53
N GLY A 77 -3.54 -4.79 10.03
CA GLY A 77 -3.59 -4.48 8.60
C GLY A 77 -4.78 -3.64 8.19
N ILE A 78 -4.88 -3.42 6.88
CA ILE A 78 -5.86 -2.55 6.24
C ILE A 78 -6.95 -3.42 5.63
N ILE A 79 -8.21 -3.09 5.89
CA ILE A 79 -9.34 -3.70 5.19
C ILE A 79 -9.64 -2.85 3.97
N LEU A 80 -9.51 -3.45 2.78
CA LEU A 80 -9.91 -2.86 1.52
C LEU A 80 -11.36 -3.23 1.22
N CYS A 81 -12.22 -2.23 1.12
CA CYS A 81 -13.59 -2.38 0.65
C CYS A 81 -13.62 -2.91 -0.80
N PRO A 82 -14.74 -3.51 -1.23
CA PRO A 82 -14.92 -3.92 -2.63
C PRO A 82 -14.60 -2.78 -3.61
N TYR A 83 -13.80 -3.07 -4.64
CA TYR A 83 -13.41 -2.11 -5.69
C TYR A 83 -12.68 -0.85 -5.19
N GLN A 84 -12.17 -0.88 -3.97
CA GLN A 84 -11.42 0.25 -3.40
C GLN A 84 -9.99 0.29 -3.95
N ALA A 85 -9.54 1.52 -4.21
CA ALA A 85 -8.13 1.85 -4.44
C ALA A 85 -7.65 2.77 -3.32
N LEU A 86 -6.45 2.53 -2.79
CA LEU A 86 -5.76 3.43 -1.86
C LEU A 86 -4.33 3.68 -2.33
N TRP A 87 -3.87 4.92 -2.21
CA TRP A 87 -2.54 5.34 -2.65
C TRP A 87 -1.80 5.88 -1.44
N LEU A 88 -1.06 5.00 -0.75
CA LEU A 88 -0.51 5.28 0.56
C LEU A 88 0.91 5.81 0.44
N LEU A 89 1.14 7.03 0.89
CA LEU A 89 2.47 7.64 0.98
C LEU A 89 3.11 7.31 2.32
N SER A 90 4.29 6.70 2.25
CA SER A 90 5.25 6.55 3.34
C SER A 90 6.46 7.47 3.09
N ARG A 91 7.05 7.97 4.18
CA ARG A 91 8.23 8.82 4.19
C ARG A 91 9.42 8.08 4.76
#